data_AF-A0ABC8S7W3-F1
#
_entry.id   AF-A0ABC8S7W3-F1
#
_cell.length_a   1.000
_cell.length_b   1.000
_cell.length_c   1.000
_cell.angle_alpha   90.00
_cell.angle_beta   90.00
_cell.angle_gamma   90.00
#
_symmetry.space_group_name_H-M   'P 1'
#
loop_
_entity.id
_entity.type
_entity.pdbx_description
1 polymer ?
#
loop_
_entity_poly.entity_id
_entity_poly.type
_entity_poly.pdbx_seq_one_letter_code
_entity_poly.pdbx_strand_id
1 'polypeptide(L)'
;MMTTARPTWALAKGGNEQCGTRIFGPPQKYCSRDSASHTTLKPRKEGRDTHEELQRRNLREKLQDHERRHFSSKDKAFMGK
;
A
#
# COMPACT_ATOMS: atom_id res chain seq x y z
N MET A 1 -25.73 42.69 -3.81
CA MET A 1 -25.28 41.60 -4.69
C MET A 1 -24.84 40.43 -3.83
N MET A 2 -25.41 39.24 -4.01
CA MET A 2 -24.86 37.98 -3.47
C MET A 2 -24.27 37.19 -4.63
N THR A 3 -22.95 37.00 -4.65
CA THR A 3 -22.26 36.20 -5.67
C THR A 3 -22.40 34.72 -5.34
N THR A 4 -22.93 33.96 -6.30
CA THR A 4 -23.20 32.51 -6.18
C THR A 4 -21.92 31.68 -6.10
N ALA A 5 -20.82 32.17 -6.69
CA ALA A 5 -19.51 31.54 -6.61
C ALA A 5 -18.80 31.98 -5.32
N ARG A 6 -18.81 31.11 -4.30
CA ARG A 6 -18.01 31.26 -3.07
C ARG A 6 -17.08 30.06 -2.92
N PRO A 7 -15.83 30.25 -2.49
CA PRO A 7 -14.90 29.16 -2.26
C PRO A 7 -15.29 28.33 -1.01
N THR A 8 -15.02 27.03 -1.06
CA THR A 8 -15.23 26.12 0.07
C THR A 8 -14.03 26.19 1.00
N TRP A 9 -14.17 26.86 2.15
CA TRP A 9 -13.08 27.01 3.12
C TRP A 9 -12.89 25.78 4.04
N ALA A 10 -13.89 24.90 4.11
CA ALA A 10 -13.83 23.66 4.88
C ALA A 10 -14.37 22.50 4.04
N LEU A 11 -13.59 21.41 3.93
CA LEU A 11 -14.01 20.23 3.18
C LEU A 11 -15.19 19.54 3.87
N ALA A 12 -16.03 18.86 3.08
CA ALA A 12 -17.08 18.03 3.61
C ALA A 12 -16.46 16.91 4.46
N LYS A 13 -16.82 16.89 5.75
CA LYS A 13 -16.42 15.83 6.66
C LYS A 13 -17.29 14.60 6.39
N GLY A 14 -16.68 13.43 6.33
CA GLY A 14 -17.43 12.16 6.31
C GLY A 14 -18.40 12.11 7.50
N GLY A 15 -19.63 11.66 7.25
CA GLY A 15 -20.73 11.73 8.21
C GLY A 15 -21.71 10.56 8.07
N ASN A 16 -23.00 10.80 8.27
CA ASN A 16 -24.03 9.75 8.39
C ASN A 16 -24.59 9.21 7.07
N GLU A 17 -24.02 9.58 5.92
CA GLU A 17 -24.45 9.05 4.63
C GLU A 17 -23.66 7.79 4.25
N GLN A 18 -23.93 7.22 3.07
CA GLN A 18 -23.53 5.84 2.71
C GLN A 18 -22.08 5.52 3.14
N CYS A 19 -21.95 4.51 4.01
CA CYS A 19 -20.74 4.06 4.68
C CYS A 19 -20.15 4.99 5.78
N GLY A 20 -21.00 5.71 6.51
CA GLY A 20 -20.71 6.21 7.86
C GLY A 20 -21.77 5.78 8.89
N THR A 21 -21.83 6.44 10.05
CA THR A 21 -22.68 6.06 11.21
C THR A 21 -24.17 6.37 10.96
N ARG A 22 -24.84 5.61 10.10
CA ARG A 22 -26.21 5.94 9.68
C ARG A 22 -27.23 5.80 10.82
N ILE A 23 -28.18 6.75 10.88
CA ILE A 23 -29.35 6.73 11.78
C ILE A 23 -30.52 5.92 11.19
N PHE A 24 -30.55 5.75 9.86
CA PHE A 24 -31.54 4.94 9.13
C PHE A 24 -30.89 3.67 8.55
N GLY A 25 -31.68 2.59 8.45
CA GLY A 25 -31.21 1.22 8.18
C GLY A 25 -30.39 1.01 6.89
N PRO A 26 -29.75 -0.17 6.75
CA PRO A 26 -28.85 -0.48 5.65
C PRO A 26 -29.52 -0.27 4.27
N PRO A 27 -28.88 0.44 3.33
CA PRO A 27 -29.45 0.60 2.00
C PRO A 27 -29.27 -0.69 1.20
N GLN A 28 -30.26 -1.08 0.41
CA GLN A 28 -30.16 -2.24 -0.50
C GLN A 28 -29.44 -1.92 -1.83
N LYS A 29 -28.91 -0.70 -1.97
CA LYS A 29 -28.23 -0.23 -3.18
C LYS A 29 -26.74 -0.59 -3.10
N TYR A 30 -26.23 -1.30 -4.08
CA TYR A 30 -24.80 -1.62 -4.23
C TYR A 30 -24.33 -1.28 -5.65
N CYS A 31 -23.06 -0.92 -5.80
CA CYS A 31 -22.43 -0.73 -7.10
C CYS A 31 -21.86 -2.06 -7.60
N SER A 32 -21.63 -2.18 -8.91
CA SER A 32 -20.96 -3.37 -9.49
C SER A 32 -19.59 -3.66 -8.85
N ARG A 33 -18.89 -2.61 -8.40
CA ARG A 33 -17.61 -2.69 -7.68
C ARG A 33 -17.70 -3.28 -6.28
N ASP A 34 -18.89 -3.25 -5.66
CA ASP A 34 -19.10 -3.81 -4.32
C ASP A 34 -19.35 -5.33 -4.36
N SER A 35 -19.37 -5.92 -5.56
CA SER A 35 -19.47 -7.38 -5.73
C SER A 35 -18.28 -8.09 -5.08
N ALA A 36 -18.54 -9.24 -4.45
CA ALA A 36 -17.50 -9.99 -3.75
C ALA A 36 -16.34 -10.38 -4.68
N SER A 37 -15.17 -9.79 -4.44
CA SER A 37 -13.94 -10.07 -5.16
C SER A 37 -12.77 -10.11 -4.18
N HIS A 38 -11.80 -11.01 -4.41
CA HIS A 38 -10.63 -11.22 -3.54
C HIS A 38 -10.98 -11.47 -2.06
N THR A 39 -11.92 -12.39 -1.81
CA THR A 39 -12.42 -12.72 -0.46
C THR A 39 -11.38 -13.39 0.44
N THR A 40 -10.25 -13.86 -0.11
CA THR A 40 -9.20 -14.56 0.64
C THR A 40 -7.89 -13.75 0.67
N LEU A 41 -7.38 -13.47 1.86
CA LEU A 41 -6.05 -12.87 2.05
C LEU A 41 -4.95 -13.92 1.89
N LYS A 42 -3.85 -13.54 1.24
CA LYS A 42 -2.66 -14.41 1.06
C LYS A 42 -1.62 -14.08 2.13
N PRO A 43 -1.43 -14.92 3.17
CA PRO A 43 -0.35 -14.72 4.12
C PRO A 43 1.01 -15.01 3.47
N ARG A 44 2.07 -14.38 3.99
CA ARG A 44 3.45 -14.70 3.58
C ARG A 44 3.81 -16.09 4.11
N LYS A 45 4.29 -16.96 3.22
CA LYS A 45 4.85 -18.27 3.59
C LYS A 45 6.31 -18.13 3.98
N GLU A 46 6.83 -19.09 4.73
CA GLU A 46 8.26 -19.20 5.03
C GLU A 46 9.10 -19.12 3.74
N GLY A 47 10.24 -18.43 3.81
CA GLY A 47 11.10 -18.12 2.67
C GLY A 47 10.62 -16.96 1.79
N ARG A 48 9.43 -16.39 2.05
CA ARG A 48 8.93 -15.16 1.40
C ARG A 48 8.97 -13.94 2.31
N ASP A 49 10.02 -13.85 3.14
CA ASP A 49 10.23 -12.76 4.09
C ASP A 49 9.05 -12.60 5.06
N THR A 50 8.81 -13.67 5.81
CA THR A 50 7.92 -13.65 6.98
C THR A 50 8.45 -12.66 8.02
N HIS A 51 7.56 -12.16 8.87
CA HIS A 51 7.93 -11.18 9.89
C HIS A 51 9.05 -11.68 10.80
N GLU A 52 8.97 -12.94 11.22
CA GLU A 52 9.95 -13.58 12.08
C GLU A 52 11.31 -13.78 11.40
N GLU A 53 11.32 -14.07 10.09
CA GLU A 53 12.56 -14.17 9.33
C GLU A 53 13.26 -12.83 9.20
N LEU A 54 12.49 -11.76 8.97
CA LEU A 54 13.04 -10.41 8.87
C LEU A 54 13.63 -9.93 10.19
N GLN A 55 12.95 -10.19 11.32
CA GLN A 55 13.45 -9.82 12.64
C GLN A 55 14.78 -10.52 12.99
N ARG A 56 14.97 -11.77 12.57
CA ARG A 56 16.18 -12.54 12.84
C ARG A 56 17.37 -12.18 11.95
N ARG A 57 17.17 -11.45 10.84
CA ARG A 57 18.21 -11.20 9.83
C ARG A 57 18.90 -9.86 10.04
N ASN A 58 20.24 -9.85 9.98
CA ASN A 58 21.01 -8.61 9.86
C ASN A 58 20.94 -8.08 8.41
N LEU A 59 19.98 -7.17 8.16
CA LEU A 59 19.75 -6.63 6.82
C LEU A 59 20.92 -5.77 6.31
N ARG A 60 21.62 -5.06 7.21
CA ARG A 60 22.76 -4.21 6.86
C ARG A 60 23.92 -4.99 6.25
N GLU A 61 24.27 -6.12 6.87
CA GLU A 61 25.37 -6.97 6.42
C GLU A 61 25.03 -7.61 5.07
N LYS A 62 23.83 -8.18 4.93
CA LYS A 62 23.36 -8.74 3.66
C LYS A 62 23.36 -7.73 2.52
N LEU A 63 22.96 -6.49 2.80
CA LEU A 63 22.98 -5.40 1.83
C LEU A 63 24.41 -5.10 1.38
N GLN A 64 25.34 -4.94 2.32
CA GLN A 64 26.74 -4.64 2.01
C GLN A 64 27.39 -5.76 1.19
N ASP A 65 27.11 -7.03 1.52
CA ASP A 65 27.63 -8.17 0.75
C ASP A 65 27.08 -8.20 -0.68
N HIS A 66 25.79 -7.94 -0.84
CA HIS A 66 25.16 -7.89 -2.15
C HIS A 66 25.72 -6.74 -3.00
N GLU A 67 25.88 -5.57 -2.41
CA GLU A 67 26.47 -4.41 -3.08
C GLU A 67 27.93 -4.68 -3.48
N ARG A 68 28.76 -5.23 -2.59
CA ARG A 68 30.15 -5.57 -2.91
C ARG A 68 30.25 -6.52 -4.10
N ARG A 69 29.43 -7.59 -4.13
CA ARG A 69 29.39 -8.53 -5.25
C ARG A 69 28.92 -7.85 -6.54
N HIS A 70 27.88 -7.03 -6.43
CA HIS A 70 27.32 -6.30 -7.56
C HIS A 70 28.38 -5.35 -8.18
N PHE A 71 29.05 -4.52 -7.38
CA PHE A 71 30.06 -3.59 -7.88
C PHE A 71 31.34 -4.29 -8.36
N SER A 72 31.80 -5.35 -7.69
CA SER A 72 32.95 -6.13 -8.18
C SER A 72 32.70 -6.77 -9.54
N SER A 73 31.46 -7.20 -9.81
CA SER A 73 31.08 -7.75 -11.11
C SER A 73 30.93 -6.66 -12.18
N LYS A 74 30.46 -5.47 -11.81
CA LYS A 74 30.29 -4.33 -12.70
C LYS A 74 31.63 -3.74 -13.15
N ASP A 75 32.62 -3.68 -12.26
CA ASP A 75 33.96 -3.17 -12.61
C ASP A 75 34.71 -4.10 -13.57
N LYS A 76 34.53 -5.42 -13.44
CA LYS A 76 35.04 -6.40 -14.41
C LYS A 76 34.35 -6.31 -15.77
N ALA A 77 33.06 -5.98 -15.80
CA ALA A 77 32.32 -5.75 -17.04
C ALA A 77 32.70 -4.41 -17.71
N PHE A 78 33.17 -3.42 -16.95
CA PHE A 78 33.60 -2.12 -17.48
C PHE A 78 35.06 -2.12 -17.97
N MET A 79 35.97 -2.86 -17.31
CA MET A 79 37.40 -2.99 -17.68
C MET A 79 37.67 -4.05 -18.78
N GLY A 80 36.63 -4.74 -19.26
CA GLY A 80 36.70 -5.77 -20.31
C GLY A 80 36.24 -5.27 -21.69
N LYS A 81 36.56 -4.02 -22.03
CA LYS A 81 36.51 -3.48 -23.40
C LYS A 81 37.88 -2.93 -23.78
#